data_AF-A0A3D3CS65-F1
#
_entry.id   AF-A0A3D3CS65-F1
#
_cell.length_a   1.000
_cell.length_b   1.000
_cell.length_c   1.000
_cell.angle_alpha   90.00
_cell.angle_beta   90.00
_cell.angle_gamma   90.00
#
_symmetry.space_group_name_H-M   'P 1'
#
loop_
_entity.id
_entity.type
_entity.pdbx_description
1 polymer ?
#
loop_
_entity_poly.entity_id
_entity_poly.type
_entity_poly.pdbx_seq_one_letter_code
_entity_poly.pdbx_strand_id
1 'polypeptide(L)'
;PDGGPVPTRFSFAKNPLYTLDGKVKENGKLIQKHEAVFGVDVKYFDGKVDFVQVVKLKTKAKTNFSGSVEFMVCNDQQCLPPATQNFSIALN
;
A
#
# COMPACT_ATOMS: atom_id res chain seq x y z
N PRO A 1 23.03 2.52 -1.18
CA PRO A 1 22.79 1.32 -2.01
C PRO A 1 21.29 1.17 -2.29
N ASP A 2 20.91 1.33 -3.55
CA ASP A 2 19.56 1.07 -4.07
C ASP A 2 19.35 -0.46 -4.19
N GLY A 3 19.19 -1.14 -3.06
CA GLY A 3 19.13 -2.61 -3.01
C GLY A 3 18.05 -3.19 -2.10
N GLY A 4 17.18 -2.34 -1.54
CA GLY A 4 16.09 -2.76 -0.68
C GLY A 4 14.78 -2.94 -1.45
N PRO A 5 13.80 -3.67 -0.87
CA PRO A 5 12.52 -3.83 -1.52
C PRO A 5 11.79 -2.49 -1.68
N VAL A 6 11.10 -2.29 -2.82
CA VAL A 6 10.29 -1.08 -3.02
C VAL A 6 9.13 -1.05 -2.03
N PRO A 7 8.87 0.11 -1.40
CA PRO A 7 7.79 0.24 -0.44
C PRO A 7 6.43 0.12 -1.13
N THR A 8 5.45 -0.43 -0.41
CA THR A 8 4.06 -0.46 -0.91
C THR A 8 3.54 0.97 -1.06
N ARG A 9 2.96 1.28 -2.23
CA ARG A 9 2.50 2.62 -2.57
C ARG A 9 1.08 2.59 -3.09
N PHE A 10 0.25 3.45 -2.53
CA PHE A 10 -1.12 3.67 -2.98
C PHE A 10 -1.23 4.95 -3.81
N SER A 11 -1.94 4.86 -4.94
CA SER A 11 -2.32 6.00 -5.76
C SER A 11 -3.83 6.02 -5.92
N PHE A 12 -4.47 7.14 -5.58
CA PHE A 12 -5.93 7.26 -5.63
C PHE A 12 -6.34 8.19 -6.77
N ALA A 13 -7.39 7.81 -7.50
CA ALA A 13 -7.98 8.68 -8.49
C ALA A 13 -8.61 9.92 -7.81
N LYS A 14 -8.39 11.09 -8.41
CA LYS A 14 -9.03 12.32 -7.94
C LYS A 14 -10.53 12.23 -8.21
N ASN A 15 -11.32 12.50 -7.18
CA ASN A 15 -12.77 12.54 -7.27
C ASN A 15 -13.30 13.69 -6.42
N PRO A 16 -14.04 14.66 -7.00
CA PRO A 16 -14.53 15.80 -6.24
C PRO A 16 -15.57 15.42 -5.19
N LEU A 17 -16.22 14.25 -5.31
CA LEU A 17 -17.32 13.77 -4.45
C LEU A 17 -16.85 13.22 -3.10
N TYR A 18 -15.54 13.04 -2.90
CA TYR A 18 -14.97 12.66 -1.62
C TYR A 18 -13.66 13.38 -1.32
N THR A 19 -13.18 13.26 -0.09
CA THR A 19 -11.83 13.62 0.34
C THR A 19 -11.20 12.47 1.10
N LEU A 20 -9.89 12.32 0.95
CA LEU A 20 -9.10 11.41 1.78
C LEU A 20 -8.85 12.07 3.14
N ASP A 21 -9.11 11.33 4.21
CA ASP A 21 -8.88 11.78 5.58
C ASP A 21 -7.56 11.21 6.09
N GLY A 22 -6.48 11.99 5.92
CA GLY A 22 -5.13 11.57 6.27
C GLY A 22 -4.51 10.56 5.29
N LYS A 23 -3.38 9.99 5.72
CA LYS A 23 -2.61 9.00 4.96
C LYS A 23 -3.15 7.58 5.21
N VAL A 24 -2.80 6.66 4.30
CA VAL A 24 -3.03 5.23 4.48
C VAL A 24 -2.35 4.76 5.76
N LYS A 25 -3.08 4.05 6.62
CA LYS A 25 -2.55 3.39 7.80
C LYS A 25 -2.21 1.94 7.47
N GLU A 26 -1.07 1.48 7.97
CA GLU A 26 -0.58 0.13 7.77
C GLU A 26 -0.78 -0.65 9.08
N ASN A 27 -1.73 -1.58 9.09
CA ASN A 27 -2.04 -2.40 10.24
C ASN A 27 -1.53 -3.82 9.99
N GLY A 28 -0.32 -4.09 10.44
CA GLY A 28 0.31 -5.40 10.30
C GLY A 28 1.47 -5.55 11.26
N LYS A 29 2.02 -6.76 11.32
CA LYS A 29 3.24 -7.02 12.10
C LYS A 29 4.44 -6.51 11.33
N LEU A 30 4.84 -5.26 11.59
CA LEU A 30 6.04 -4.67 11.00
C LEU A 30 7.28 -5.33 11.61
N ILE A 31 8.10 -5.94 10.77
CA ILE A 31 9.39 -6.51 11.13
C ILE A 31 10.48 -5.62 10.55
N GLN A 32 11.41 -5.23 11.39
CA GLN A 32 12.65 -4.57 10.97
C GLN A 32 13.78 -5.56 11.14
N LYS A 33 14.49 -5.87 10.05
CA LYS A 33 15.61 -6.81 10.04
C LYS A 33 16.78 -6.14 9.34
N HIS A 34 17.98 -6.29 9.91
CA HIS A 34 19.20 -5.91 9.20
C HIS A 34 19.52 -6.98 8.16
N GLU A 35 19.50 -6.61 6.88
CA GLU A 35 19.85 -7.53 5.80
C GLU A 35 21.36 -7.47 5.52
N ALA A 36 22.07 -8.48 6.00
CA ALA A 36 23.53 -8.54 5.95
C ALA A 36 24.07 -8.59 4.51
N VAL A 37 23.29 -9.12 3.56
CA VAL A 37 23.68 -9.19 2.14
C VAL A 37 23.83 -7.79 1.53
N PHE A 38 23.00 -6.84 1.95
CA PHE A 38 22.98 -5.48 1.41
C PHE A 38 23.47 -4.42 2.40
N GLY A 39 23.71 -4.80 3.66
CA GLY A 39 24.12 -3.90 4.73
C GLY A 39 23.07 -2.83 5.05
N VAL A 40 21.78 -3.12 4.80
CA VAL A 40 20.68 -2.16 5.01
C VAL A 40 19.60 -2.76 5.92
N ASP A 41 18.95 -1.89 6.69
CA ASP A 41 17.77 -2.29 7.44
C ASP A 41 16.58 -2.36 6.48
N VAL A 42 15.98 -3.55 6.40
CA VAL A 42 14.74 -3.79 5.66
C VAL A 42 13.56 -3.78 6.62
N LYS A 43 12.46 -3.17 6.17
CA LYS A 43 11.17 -3.18 6.85
C LYS A 43 10.18 -3.93 5.98
N TYR A 44 9.54 -4.95 6.54
CA TYR A 44 8.54 -5.74 5.84
C TYR A 44 7.43 -6.17 6.79
N PHE A 45 6.29 -6.53 6.22
CA PHE A 45 5.18 -7.11 6.97
C PHE A 45 5.18 -8.63 6.78
N ASP A 46 4.90 -9.37 7.86
CA ASP A 46 4.80 -10.83 7.85
C ASP A 46 3.35 -11.30 7.95
N GLY A 47 3.00 -12.32 7.17
CA GLY A 47 1.66 -12.88 7.07
C GLY A 47 0.65 -11.92 6.43
N LYS A 48 -0.07 -11.16 7.27
CA LYS A 48 -1.17 -10.28 6.84
C LYS A 48 -0.88 -8.83 7.21
N VAL A 49 -1.15 -7.94 6.28
CA VAL A 49 -1.20 -6.49 6.49
C VAL A 49 -2.53 -5.95 5.97
N ASP A 50 -3.18 -5.12 6.77
CA ASP A 50 -4.38 -4.39 6.41
C ASP A 50 -4.03 -2.92 6.16
N PHE A 51 -4.24 -2.45 4.93
CA PHE A 51 -4.05 -1.05 4.57
C PHE A 51 -5.39 -0.31 4.65
N VAL A 52 -5.47 0.70 5.53
CA VAL A 52 -6.72 1.41 5.83
C VAL A 52 -6.64 2.86 5.37
N GLN A 53 -7.49 3.22 4.41
CA GLN A 53 -7.69 4.61 3.97
C GLN A 53 -9.09 5.08 4.37
N VAL A 54 -9.17 6.13 5.19
CA VAL A 54 -10.45 6.76 5.54
C VAL A 54 -10.85 7.71 4.41
N VAL A 55 -12.09 7.57 3.95
CA VAL A 55 -12.66 8.40 2.88
C VAL A 55 -13.90 9.11 3.41
N LYS A 56 -13.94 10.43 3.28
CA LYS A 56 -15.08 11.27 3.67
C LYS A 56 -15.88 11.64 2.42
N LEU A 57 -17.11 11.15 2.32
CA LEU A 57 -18.04 11.54 1.26
C LEU A 57 -18.50 12.98 1.48
N LYS A 58 -18.51 13.78 0.41
CA LYS A 58 -19.04 15.15 0.42
C LYS A 58 -20.51 15.20 0.03
N THR A 59 -20.98 14.19 -0.68
CA THR A 59 -22.36 14.10 -1.17
C THR A 59 -22.90 12.68 -0.97
N LYS A 60 -24.22 12.51 -1.06
CA LYS A 60 -24.88 11.19 -1.08
C LYS A 60 -24.98 10.60 -2.50
N ALA A 61 -24.30 11.20 -3.48
CA ALA A 61 -24.31 10.67 -4.84
C ALA A 61 -23.47 9.40 -4.88
N LYS A 62 -23.97 8.39 -5.59
CA LYS A 62 -23.22 7.16 -5.85
C LYS A 62 -21.91 7.51 -6.54
N THR A 63 -20.81 6.97 -6.03
CA THR A 63 -19.49 7.20 -6.61
C THR A 63 -18.58 6.00 -6.42
N ASN A 64 -17.46 5.97 -7.13
CA ASN A 64 -16.47 4.92 -6.98
C ASN A 64 -15.19 5.49 -6.37
N PHE A 65 -14.63 4.73 -5.43
CA PHE A 65 -13.28 4.90 -4.94
C PHE A 65 -12.36 3.98 -5.74
N SER A 66 -11.56 4.58 -6.61
CA SER A 66 -10.67 3.84 -7.52
C SER A 66 -9.22 4.26 -7.32
N GLY A 67 -8.31 3.34 -7.58
CA GLY A 67 -6.89 3.58 -7.42
C GLY A 67 -6.06 2.36 -7.81
N SER A 68 -4.78 2.45 -7.48
CA SER A 68 -3.82 1.36 -7.65
C SER A 68 -2.98 1.19 -6.41
N VAL A 69 -2.56 -0.04 -6.17
CA VAL A 69 -1.53 -0.40 -5.20
C VAL A 69 -0.36 -1.02 -5.93
N GLU A 70 0.80 -0.41 -5.77
CA GLU A 70 2.08 -0.94 -6.22
C GLU A 70 2.77 -1.57 -5.00
N PHE A 71 3.17 -2.84 -5.12
CA PHE A 71 3.74 -3.60 -4.01
C PHE A 71 4.77 -4.60 -4.53
N MET A 72 5.61 -5.08 -3.62
CA MET A 72 6.58 -6.11 -3.91
C MET A 72 6.56 -7.16 -2.81
N VAL A 73 6.70 -8.43 -3.20
CA VAL A 73 6.69 -9.57 -2.29
C VAL A 73 8.05 -10.25 -2.35
N CYS A 74 8.60 -10.58 -1.19
CA CYS A 74 9.87 -11.28 -1.05
C CYS A 74 9.67 -12.59 -0.27
N ASN A 75 10.53 -13.57 -0.55
CA ASN A 75 10.71 -14.76 0.26
C ASN A 75 12.16 -14.84 0.76
N ASP A 76 12.54 -15.93 1.41
CA ASP A 76 13.87 -16.12 2.00
C ASP A 76 15.03 -16.13 1.00
N GLN A 77 14.76 -16.17 -0.31
CA GLN A 77 15.77 -16.27 -1.36
C GLN A 77 15.75 -15.09 -2.33
N GLN A 78 14.59 -14.51 -2.61
CA GLN A 78 14.42 -13.50 -3.64
C GLN A 78 13.20 -12.60 -3.42
N CYS A 79 13.24 -11.41 -4.02
CA CYS A 79 12.07 -10.57 -4.22
C CYS A 79 11.54 -10.75 -5.63
N LEU A 80 10.22 -10.87 -5.76
CA LEU A 80 9.55 -10.83 -7.06
C LEU A 80 9.59 -9.40 -7.60
N PRO A 81 9.51 -9.19 -8.93
CA PRO A 81 9.33 -7.86 -9.49
C PRO A 81 8.12 -7.13 -8.88
N PRO A 82 8.14 -5.80 -8.78
CA PRO A 82 6.99 -5.03 -8.31
C PRO A 82 5.75 -5.32 -9.17
N ALA A 83 4.62 -5.50 -8.50
CA ALA A 83 3.33 -5.67 -9.14
C ALA A 83 2.44 -4.46 -8.84
N THR A 84 1.61 -4.08 -9.82
CA THR A 84 0.59 -3.05 -9.63
C THR A 84 -0.78 -3.68 -9.79
N GLN A 85 -1.63 -3.55 -8.77
CA GLN A 85 -3.02 -3.98 -8.81
C GLN A 85 -3.94 -2.77 -8.78
N ASN A 86 -4.84 -2.70 -9.77
CA ASN A 86 -5.90 -1.69 -9.79
C ASN A 86 -7.10 -2.16 -8.99
N PHE A 87 -7.79 -1.24 -8.34
CA PHE A 87 -9.04 -1.51 -7.63
C PHE A 87 -10.07 -0.41 -7.91
N SER A 88 -11.34 -0.78 -7.80
CA SER A 88 -12.47 0.14 -7.84
C SER A 88 -13.56 -0.39 -6.91
N ILE A 89 -13.95 0.43 -5.94
CA ILE A 89 -14.91 0.09 -4.89
C ILE A 89 -16.08 1.07 -4.98
N ALA A 90 -17.30 0.55 -5.10
CA ALA A 90 -18.49 1.39 -5.09
C ALA A 90 -18.76 1.95 -3.69
N LEU A 91 -18.87 3.27 -3.60
CA LEU A 91 -19.33 4.01 -2.43
C LEU A 91 -20.80 4.39 -2.69
N ASN A 92 -21.71 3.70 -1.99
CA ASN A 92 -23.15 3.83 -2.13
C ASN A 92 -23.77 4.54 -0.93
#